data_AF-A0A399NR51-F1
#
_entry.id   AF-A0A399NR51-F1
#
_cell.length_a   1.000
_cell.length_b   1.000
_cell.length_c   1.000
_cell.angle_alpha   90.00
_cell.angle_beta   90.00
_cell.angle_gamma   90.00
#
_symmetry.space_group_name_H-M   'P 1'
#
loop_
_entity.id
_entity.type
_entity.pdbx_description
1 polymer ?
#
loop_
_entity_poly.entity_id
_entity_poly.type
_entity_poly.pdbx_seq_one_letter_code
_entity_poly.pdbx_strand_id
1 'polypeptide(L)'
;MSDETWAAIQLAVRILLALVFVGMGVNHFVPKAATAMAAIIPPSFRRPGVPSPLALVWFTGLCEIAGGIGLLIEPVRLAAGVALAVFLVAVFPANAFAARHPERFGRIAIPLVPRLVAQVVLIALVLFAGWPL
;
A
#
# COMPACT_ATOMS: atom_id res chain seq x y z
N MET A 1 -19.94 -21.89 -10.00
CA MET A 1 -19.93 -20.48 -10.44
C MET A 1 -19.51 -20.46 -11.89
N SER A 2 -20.12 -19.63 -12.72
CA SER A 2 -19.72 -19.46 -14.13
C SER A 2 -18.44 -18.61 -14.24
N ASP A 3 -17.74 -18.74 -15.37
CA ASP A 3 -16.55 -17.92 -15.67
C ASP A 3 -16.87 -16.42 -15.66
N GLU A 4 -18.07 -16.05 -16.13
CA GLU A 4 -18.60 -14.67 -16.07
C GLU A 4 -18.72 -14.14 -14.64
N THR A 5 -19.13 -15.00 -13.69
CA THR A 5 -19.23 -14.62 -12.27
C THR A 5 -17.86 -14.28 -11.71
N TRP A 6 -16.84 -15.09 -12.05
CA TRP A 6 -15.47 -14.85 -11.61
C TRP A 6 -14.88 -13.57 -12.20
N ALA A 7 -15.09 -13.33 -13.50
CA ALA A 7 -14.67 -12.11 -14.16
C ALA A 7 -15.32 -10.86 -13.52
N ALA A 8 -16.63 -10.92 -13.22
CA ALA A 8 -17.34 -9.83 -12.56
C ALA A 8 -16.80 -9.55 -11.14
N ILE A 9 -16.54 -10.60 -10.34
CA ILE A 9 -15.94 -10.46 -9.00
C ILE A 9 -14.55 -9.84 -9.11
N GLN A 10 -13.72 -10.33 -10.03
CA GLN A 10 -12.36 -9.82 -10.20
C GLN A 10 -12.38 -8.34 -10.62
N LEU A 11 -13.26 -7.95 -11.54
CA LEU A 11 -13.43 -6.57 -11.95
C LEU A 11 -13.85 -5.68 -10.78
N ALA A 12 -14.82 -6.12 -9.97
CA ALA A 12 -15.27 -5.38 -8.80
C ALA A 12 -14.13 -5.19 -7.78
N VAL A 13 -13.37 -6.24 -7.48
CA VAL A 13 -12.19 -6.19 -6.59
C VAL A 13 -11.14 -5.24 -7.16
N ARG A 14 -10.87 -5.30 -8.47
CA ARG A 14 -9.90 -4.45 -9.15
C ARG A 14 -10.27 -2.97 -9.04
N ILE A 15 -11.53 -2.62 -9.32
CA ILE A 15 -12.03 -1.23 -9.18
C ILE A 15 -11.92 -0.77 -7.73
N LEU A 16 -12.35 -1.60 -6.78
CA LEU A 16 -12.28 -1.26 -5.36
C LEU A 16 -10.83 -1.01 -4.91
N LEU A 17 -9.90 -1.89 -5.27
CA LEU A 17 -8.50 -1.72 -4.93
C LEU A 17 -7.88 -0.50 -5.60
N ALA A 18 -8.19 -0.23 -6.87
CA ALA A 18 -7.74 0.96 -7.55
C ALA A 18 -8.16 2.23 -6.79
N LEU A 19 -9.43 2.31 -6.38
CA LEU A 19 -9.94 3.43 -5.58
C LEU A 19 -9.25 3.54 -4.22
N VAL A 20 -9.06 2.42 -3.52
CA VAL A 20 -8.38 2.38 -2.22
C VAL A 20 -6.93 2.87 -2.35
N PHE A 21 -6.14 2.33 -3.27
CA PHE A 21 -4.74 2.70 -3.45
C PHE A 21 -4.57 4.14 -3.94
N VAL A 22 -5.41 4.60 -4.88
CA VAL A 22 -5.38 6.01 -5.32
C VAL A 22 -5.75 6.94 -4.16
N GLY A 23 -6.80 6.62 -3.39
CA GLY A 23 -7.21 7.43 -2.23
C GLY A 23 -6.14 7.47 -1.14
N MET A 24 -5.53 6.33 -0.80
CA MET A 24 -4.43 6.24 0.16
C MET A 24 -3.18 6.99 -0.34
N GLY A 25 -2.85 6.86 -1.63
CA GLY A 25 -1.72 7.55 -2.23
C GLY A 25 -1.90 9.06 -2.24
N VAL A 26 -3.11 9.58 -2.50
CA VAL A 26 -3.42 11.01 -2.37
C VAL A 26 -3.22 11.49 -0.94
N ASN A 27 -3.59 10.69 0.07
CA ASN A 27 -3.43 11.04 1.48
C ASN A 27 -1.96 11.25 1.89
N HIS A 28 -0.98 10.67 1.17
CA HIS A 28 0.45 10.92 1.41
C HIS A 28 0.89 12.36 1.12
N PHE A 29 0.09 13.13 0.37
CA PHE A 29 0.36 14.53 0.04
C PHE A 29 -0.41 15.50 0.95
N VAL A 30 -1.30 15.00 1.82
CA VAL A 30 -2.01 15.81 2.81
C VAL A 30 -1.07 16.12 3.98
N PRO A 31 -0.77 17.39 4.32
CA PRO A 31 0.32 17.74 5.26
C PRO A 31 0.27 17.02 6.61
N LYS A 32 -0.92 16.94 7.22
CA LYS A 32 -1.11 16.28 8.52
C LYS A 32 -0.86 14.76 8.43
N ALA A 33 -1.35 14.12 7.37
CA ALA A 33 -1.17 12.69 7.16
C ALA A 33 0.29 12.36 6.78
N ALA A 34 0.89 13.16 5.88
CA ALA A 34 2.28 13.02 5.47
C ALA A 34 3.25 13.10 6.66
N THR A 35 3.03 14.08 7.56
CA THR A 35 3.83 14.25 8.78
C THR A 35 3.68 13.06 9.71
N ALA A 36 2.45 12.55 9.89
CA ALA A 36 2.17 11.36 10.68
C ALA A 36 2.85 10.09 10.12
N MET A 37 2.82 9.89 8.80
CA MET A 37 3.50 8.78 8.13
C MET A 37 5.02 8.89 8.22
N ALA A 38 5.56 10.10 8.03
CA ALA A 38 7.00 10.34 8.15
C ALA A 38 7.52 10.05 9.57
N ALA A 39 6.70 10.27 10.59
CA ALA A 39 7.06 10.03 11.98
C ALA A 39 7.27 8.53 12.30
N ILE A 40 6.58 7.63 11.59
CA ILE A 40 6.70 6.17 11.79
C ILE A 40 7.81 5.54 10.96
N ILE A 41 8.49 6.29 10.10
CA ILE A 41 9.64 5.76 9.35
C ILE A 41 10.77 5.42 10.34
N PRO A 42 11.24 4.15 10.37
CA PRO A 42 12.20 3.70 11.36
C PRO A 42 13.54 4.47 11.26
N PRO A 43 14.24 4.69 12.39
CA PRO A 43 15.54 5.36 12.39
C PRO A 43 16.59 4.70 11.48
N SER A 44 16.48 3.38 11.22
CA SER A 44 17.37 2.66 10.30
C SER A 44 17.34 3.19 8.87
N PHE A 45 16.29 3.89 8.46
CA PHE A 45 16.16 4.55 7.15
C PHE A 45 16.72 5.97 7.14
N ARG A 46 17.25 6.49 8.26
CA ARG A 46 17.83 7.85 8.36
C ARG A 46 19.35 7.78 8.26
N ARG A 47 19.86 7.26 7.14
CA ARG A 47 21.29 7.09 6.86
C ARG A 47 21.71 7.98 5.68
N PRO A 48 23.01 8.36 5.58
CA PRO A 48 23.50 9.11 4.44
C PRO A 48 23.13 8.42 3.11
N GLY A 49 22.61 9.18 2.15
CA GLY A 49 22.17 8.67 0.85
C GLY A 49 20.72 8.17 0.77
N VAL A 50 20.00 8.04 1.90
CA VAL A 50 18.57 7.73 1.90
C VAL A 50 17.76 9.03 1.86
N PRO A 51 16.70 9.13 1.03
CA PRO A 51 15.81 10.29 1.04
C PRO A 51 15.22 10.59 2.42
N SER A 52 14.84 11.85 2.65
CA SER A 52 14.20 12.23 3.90
C SER A 52 12.91 11.41 4.14
N PRO A 53 12.48 11.21 5.40
CA PRO A 53 11.22 10.53 5.68
C PRO A 53 10.03 11.08 4.90
N LEU A 54 9.94 12.42 4.75
CA LEU A 54 8.86 13.04 3.99
C LEU A 54 8.96 12.74 2.48
N ALA A 55 10.18 12.74 1.91
CA ALA A 55 10.38 12.36 0.52
C ALA A 55 10.01 10.89 0.27
N LEU A 56 10.33 9.99 1.21
CA LEU A 56 9.90 8.59 1.14
C LEU A 56 8.37 8.46 1.16
N VAL A 57 7.68 9.23 2.01
CA VAL A 57 6.20 9.27 2.04
C VAL A 57 5.63 9.73 0.71
N TRP A 58 6.15 10.80 0.11
CA TRP A 58 5.66 11.24 -1.21
C TRP A 58 5.94 10.22 -2.31
N PHE A 59 7.11 9.59 -2.27
CA PHE A 59 7.47 8.53 -3.21
C PHE A 59 6.52 7.33 -3.08
N THR A 60 6.25 6.86 -1.86
CA THR A 60 5.30 5.76 -1.65
C THR A 60 3.89 6.13 -2.07
N GLY A 61 3.47 7.38 -1.84
CA GLY A 61 2.18 7.89 -2.32
C GLY A 61 2.06 7.87 -3.85
N LEU A 62 3.11 8.24 -4.57
CA LEU A 62 3.16 8.14 -6.03
C LEU A 62 3.09 6.68 -6.50
N CYS A 63 3.80 5.77 -5.83
CA CYS A 63 3.74 4.34 -6.13
C CYS A 63 2.33 3.76 -5.95
N GLU A 64 1.62 4.13 -4.88
CA GLU A 64 0.24 3.68 -4.66
C GLU A 64 -0.71 4.20 -5.75
N ILE A 65 -0.63 5.49 -6.11
CA ILE A 65 -1.45 6.07 -7.19
C ILE A 65 -1.15 5.36 -8.51
N ALA A 66 0.12 5.22 -8.87
CA ALA A 66 0.52 4.58 -10.11
C ALA A 66 0.10 3.11 -10.17
N GLY A 67 0.25 2.37 -9.06
CA GLY A 67 -0.20 0.98 -8.97
C GLY A 67 -1.73 0.85 -9.04
N GLY A 68 -2.46 1.70 -8.32
CA GLY A 68 -3.93 1.71 -8.35
C GLY A 68 -4.49 2.02 -9.74
N ILE A 69 -3.94 3.03 -10.44
CA ILE A 69 -4.29 3.32 -11.83
C ILE A 69 -3.87 2.15 -12.75
N GLY A 70 -2.67 1.62 -12.54
CA GLY A 70 -2.12 0.52 -13.35
C GLY A 70 -2.97 -0.74 -13.32
N LEU A 71 -3.67 -1.03 -12.21
CA LEU A 71 -4.63 -2.13 -12.14
C LEU A 71 -5.77 -2.02 -13.17
N LEU A 72 -6.15 -0.80 -13.56
CA LEU A 72 -7.23 -0.54 -14.51
C LEU A 72 -6.79 -0.62 -15.98
N ILE A 73 -5.48 -0.63 -16.26
CA ILE A 73 -4.93 -0.55 -17.61
C ILE A 73 -4.42 -1.94 -18.02
N GLU A 74 -5.14 -2.61 -18.93
CA GLU A 74 -4.89 -4.01 -19.34
C GLU A 74 -3.40 -4.35 -19.59
N PRO A 75 -2.63 -3.59 -20.41
CA PRO A 75 -1.28 -3.99 -20.78
C PRO A 75 -0.28 -3.97 -19.62
N VAL A 76 -0.56 -3.24 -18.54
CA VAL A 76 0.35 -3.09 -17.38
C VAL A 76 -0.23 -3.65 -16.08
N ARG A 77 -1.45 -4.21 -16.13
CA ARG A 77 -2.21 -4.64 -14.96
C ARG A 77 -1.46 -5.67 -14.10
N LEU A 78 -0.91 -6.69 -14.73
CA LEU A 78 -0.16 -7.74 -14.01
C LEU A 78 1.07 -7.14 -13.31
N ALA A 79 1.80 -6.28 -14.02
CA ALA A 79 2.95 -5.58 -13.47
C ALA A 79 2.53 -4.67 -12.30
N ALA A 80 1.40 -3.97 -12.39
CA ALA A 80 0.87 -3.13 -11.32
C ALA A 80 0.49 -3.96 -10.07
N GLY A 81 -0.18 -5.11 -10.24
CA GLY A 81 -0.51 -6.01 -9.14
C GLY A 81 0.73 -6.55 -8.43
N VAL A 82 1.74 -6.98 -9.18
CA VAL A 82 3.03 -7.43 -8.63
C VAL A 82 3.78 -6.29 -7.94
N ALA A 83 3.82 -5.10 -8.55
CA ALA A 83 4.48 -3.94 -7.97
C ALA A 83 3.82 -3.51 -6.65
N LEU A 84 2.48 -3.51 -6.57
CA LEU A 84 1.75 -3.25 -5.34
C LEU A 84 2.02 -4.32 -4.26
N ALA A 85 2.12 -5.59 -4.64
CA ALA A 85 2.49 -6.65 -3.69
C ALA A 85 3.89 -6.43 -3.09
N VAL A 86 4.89 -6.15 -3.93
CA VAL A 86 6.26 -5.82 -3.49
C VAL A 86 6.28 -4.55 -2.63
N PHE A 87 5.52 -3.53 -3.05
CA PHE A 87 5.37 -2.28 -2.31
C PHE A 87 4.83 -2.52 -0.89
N LEU A 88 3.78 -3.32 -0.73
CA LEU A 88 3.19 -3.63 0.58
C LEU A 88 4.20 -4.30 1.53
N VAL A 89 5.04 -5.19 1.00
CA VAL A 89 6.15 -5.78 1.76
C VAL A 89 7.17 -4.70 2.14
N ALA A 90 7.54 -3.84 1.20
CA ALA A 90 8.53 -2.78 1.40
C ALA A 90 8.11 -1.74 2.46
N VAL A 91 6.83 -1.41 2.58
CA VAL A 91 6.33 -0.45 3.59
C VAL A 91 6.03 -1.08 4.96
N PHE A 92 6.00 -2.41 5.06
CA PHE A 92 5.72 -3.10 6.33
C PHE A 92 6.66 -2.73 7.49
N PRO A 93 7.98 -2.53 7.30
CA PRO A 93 8.87 -2.14 8.40
C PRO A 93 8.43 -0.87 9.15
N ALA A 94 7.84 0.11 8.47
CA ALA A 94 7.29 1.30 9.11
C ALA A 94 6.06 0.97 9.98
N ASN A 95 5.15 0.15 9.47
CA ASN A 95 3.99 -0.34 10.23
C ASN A 95 4.42 -1.16 11.46
N ALA A 96 5.39 -2.05 11.29
CA ALA A 96 5.91 -2.87 12.39
C ALA A 96 6.65 -2.03 13.43
N PHE A 97 7.35 -0.96 13.02
CA PHE A 97 7.96 -0.02 13.94
C PHE A 97 6.92 0.77 14.73
N ALA A 98 5.86 1.25 14.09
CA ALA A 98 4.76 1.92 14.78
C ALA A 98 4.10 1.00 15.82
N ALA A 99 3.82 -0.26 15.43
CA ALA A 99 3.19 -1.26 16.30
C ALA A 99 4.00 -1.59 17.56
N ARG A 100 5.34 -1.43 17.50
CA ARG A 100 6.25 -1.64 18.65
C ARG A 100 6.37 -0.44 19.58
N HIS A 101 5.84 0.73 19.20
CA HIS A 101 5.92 1.96 20.00
C HIS A 101 4.54 2.64 20.12
N PRO A 102 3.51 1.94 20.62
CA PRO A 102 2.15 2.47 20.72
C PRO A 102 2.04 3.73 21.58
N GLU A 103 2.87 3.87 22.61
CA GLU A 103 2.98 5.04 23.47
C GLU A 103 3.40 6.30 22.70
N ARG A 104 4.16 6.14 21.62
CA ARG A 104 4.65 7.23 20.78
C ARG A 104 3.69 7.60 19.66
N PHE A 105 3.00 6.62 19.09
CA PHE A 105 2.23 6.79 17.85
C PHE A 105 0.70 6.66 18.04
N GLY A 106 0.23 6.30 19.22
CA GLY A 106 -1.18 6.25 19.58
C GLY A 106 -2.01 5.47 18.57
N ARG A 107 -3.04 6.11 18.01
CA ARG A 107 -3.98 5.49 17.05
C ARG A 107 -3.33 5.01 15.74
N ILE A 108 -2.13 5.47 15.40
CA ILE A 108 -1.40 5.05 14.20
C ILE A 108 -0.71 3.69 14.42
N ALA A 109 -0.41 3.33 15.67
CA ALA A 109 0.17 2.06 16.05
C ALA A 109 -0.87 0.93 16.06
N ILE A 110 -1.30 0.51 14.87
CA ILE A 110 -2.12 -0.71 14.76
C ILE A 110 -1.30 -1.92 15.25
N PRO A 111 -1.87 -2.81 16.07
CA PRO A 111 -1.17 -4.01 16.54
C PRO A 111 -0.60 -4.85 15.38
N LEU A 112 0.59 -5.43 15.61
CA LEU A 112 1.38 -6.07 14.57
C LEU A 112 0.65 -7.21 13.86
N VAL A 113 -0.01 -8.10 14.62
CA VAL A 113 -0.66 -9.31 14.05
C VAL A 113 -1.84 -8.95 13.15
N PRO A 114 -2.83 -8.15 13.59
CA PRO A 114 -3.89 -7.66 12.70
C PRO A 114 -3.35 -6.94 11.45
N ARG A 115 -2.30 -6.13 11.62
CA ARG A 115 -1.68 -5.41 10.51
C ARG A 115 -1.04 -6.35 9.49
N LEU A 116 -0.32 -7.37 9.96
CA LEU A 116 0.31 -8.38 9.09
C LEU A 116 -0.75 -9.18 8.32
N VAL A 117 -1.81 -9.61 9.00
CA VAL A 117 -2.93 -10.32 8.35
C VAL A 117 -3.56 -9.45 7.26
N ALA A 118 -3.85 -8.19 7.57
CA ALA A 118 -4.41 -7.25 6.60
C ALA A 118 -3.49 -7.06 5.38
N GLN A 119 -2.17 -7.00 5.57
CA GLN A 119 -1.21 -6.92 4.47
C GLN A 119 -1.16 -8.18 3.61
N VAL A 120 -1.13 -9.37 4.23
CA VAL A 120 -1.13 -10.64 3.48
C VAL A 120 -2.40 -10.76 2.64
N VAL A 121 -3.56 -10.41 3.21
CA VAL A 121 -4.83 -10.36 2.47
C VAL A 121 -4.76 -9.35 1.33
N LEU A 122 -4.26 -8.13 1.59
CA LEU A 122 -4.18 -7.10 0.56
C LEU A 122 -3.21 -7.50 -0.58
N ILE A 123 -2.09 -8.15 -0.27
CA ILE A 123 -1.17 -8.74 -1.25
C ILE A 123 -1.90 -9.77 -2.12
N ALA A 124 -2.62 -10.70 -1.52
CA ALA A 124 -3.38 -11.70 -2.27
C ALA A 124 -4.43 -11.04 -3.18
N LEU A 125 -5.13 -10.01 -2.68
CA LEU A 125 -6.16 -9.31 -3.45
C LEU A 125 -5.58 -8.50 -4.62
N VAL A 126 -4.43 -7.83 -4.46
CA VAL A 126 -3.81 -7.09 -5.58
C VAL A 126 -3.24 -8.02 -6.65
N LEU A 127 -2.73 -9.20 -6.26
CA LEU A 127 -2.30 -10.23 -7.20
C LEU A 127 -3.50 -10.82 -7.94
N PHE A 128 -4.59 -11.11 -7.22
CA PHE A 128 -5.84 -11.57 -7.82
C PHE A 128 -6.42 -10.52 -8.79
N ALA A 129 -6.47 -9.25 -8.41
CA ALA A 129 -6.94 -8.17 -9.29
C ALA A 129 -6.01 -7.93 -10.49
N GLY A 130 -4.70 -8.15 -10.32
CA GLY A 130 -3.69 -8.00 -11.36
C GLY A 130 -3.68 -9.12 -12.39
N TRP A 131 -4.23 -10.28 -12.05
CA TRP A 131 -4.17 -11.47 -12.90
C TRP A 131 -5.03 -11.32 -14.17
N PRO A 132 -4.55 -11.75 -15.35
CA PRO A 132 -5.38 -11.85 -16.54
C PRO A 132 -6.36 -13.02 -16.40
N LEU A 133 -7.67 -12.73 -16.47
CA LEU A 133 -8.73 -13.72 -16.63
C LEU A 133 -9.27 -13.65 -18.06
#